data_AF-A0A2A4W741-F1
#
_entry.id   AF-A0A2A4W741-F1
#
_cell.length_a   1.000
_cell.length_b   1.000
_cell.length_c   1.000
_cell.angle_alpha   90.00
_cell.angle_beta   90.00
_cell.angle_gamma   90.00
#
_symmetry.space_group_name_H-M   'P 1'
#
loop_
_entity.id
_entity.type
_entity.pdbx_description
1 polymer ?
#
loop_
_entity_poly.entity_id
_entity_poly.type
_entity_poly.pdbx_seq_one_letter_code
_entity_poly.pdbx_strand_id
1 'polypeptide(L)'
;MAKTITLKVKYTKFKTITCSYSSAKRFTCLAQISAILPELLSRTEAGQHGVRLVGLSASGLMKKGASEQKNQLEFEKNNCQPTILALLKYFLSHENKKTLALDIKKPLTLL
;
A
#
# COMPACT_ATOMS: atom_id res chain seq x y z
N MET A 1 0.90 -16.69 5.35
CA MET A 1 0.90 -16.47 3.87
C MET A 1 -0.48 -16.01 3.45
N ALA A 2 -0.62 -15.11 2.47
CA ALA A 2 -1.91 -14.57 2.00
C ALA A 2 -2.27 -15.02 0.59
N LYS A 3 -3.56 -15.05 0.22
CA LYS A 3 -4.02 -15.41 -1.13
C LYS A 3 -4.43 -14.19 -1.96
N THR A 4 -4.93 -13.16 -1.29
CA THR A 4 -5.49 -11.98 -1.94
C THR A 4 -4.91 -10.73 -1.30
N ILE A 5 -4.54 -9.77 -2.14
CA ILE A 5 -4.14 -8.42 -1.74
C ILE A 5 -5.22 -7.45 -2.22
N THR A 6 -5.57 -6.48 -1.37
CA THR A 6 -6.56 -5.46 -1.67
C THR A 6 -5.94 -4.08 -1.47
N LEU A 7 -6.07 -3.22 -2.48
CA LEU A 7 -5.69 -1.81 -2.46
C LEU A 7 -6.96 -0.97 -2.27
N LYS A 8 -6.91 -0.05 -1.31
CA LYS A 8 -7.94 0.95 -1.06
C LYS A 8 -7.35 2.34 -1.26
N VAL A 9 -7.98 3.14 -2.10
CA VAL A 9 -7.59 4.53 -2.36
C VAL A 9 -8.75 5.44 -1.98
N LYS A 10 -8.50 6.40 -1.08
CA LYS A 10 -9.45 7.45 -0.71
C LYS A 10 -8.98 8.78 -1.28
N TYR A 11 -9.81 9.37 -2.12
CA TYR A 11 -9.52 10.64 -2.79
C TYR A 11 -9.92 11.84 -1.94
N THR A 12 -9.53 13.04 -2.39
CA THR A 12 -9.82 14.31 -1.72
C THR A 12 -11.31 14.61 -1.59
N LYS A 13 -12.12 14.15 -2.54
CA LYS A 13 -13.59 14.26 -2.50
C LYS A 13 -14.25 13.13 -1.71
N PHE A 14 -13.52 12.47 -0.81
CA PHE A 14 -13.97 11.34 0.01
C PHE A 14 -14.46 10.10 -0.77
N LYS A 15 -14.45 10.12 -2.10
CA LYS A 15 -14.62 8.94 -2.98
C LYS A 15 -13.58 7.89 -2.59
N THR A 16 -14.03 6.65 -2.40
CA THR A 16 -13.17 5.52 -2.07
C THR A 16 -13.29 4.47 -3.16
N ILE A 17 -12.16 4.02 -3.68
CA ILE A 17 -12.08 2.90 -4.63
C ILE A 17 -11.30 1.77 -3.97
N THR A 18 -11.78 0.54 -4.17
CA THR A 18 -11.13 -0.68 -3.67
C THR A 18 -10.95 -1.63 -4.84
N CYS A 19 -9.74 -2.13 -5.04
CA CYS A 19 -9.45 -3.17 -6.03
C CYS A 19 -8.63 -4.28 -5.39
N SER A 20 -8.81 -5.51 -5.88
CA SER A 20 -8.19 -6.70 -5.29
C SER A 20 -7.52 -7.54 -6.37
N TYR A 21 -6.46 -8.22 -5.98
CA TYR A 21 -5.74 -9.19 -6.79
C TYR A 21 -5.62 -10.50 -6.01
N SER A 22 -6.14 -11.58 -6.58
CA SER A 22 -6.05 -12.93 -6.03
C SER A 22 -5.09 -13.76 -6.87
N SER A 23 -4.13 -14.41 -6.23
CA SER A 23 -3.15 -15.24 -6.93
C SER A 23 -3.35 -16.72 -6.61
N ALA A 24 -3.00 -17.57 -7.58
CA ALA A 24 -2.88 -19.02 -7.36
C ALA A 24 -1.73 -19.34 -6.39
N LYS A 25 -0.62 -18.59 -6.48
CA LYS A 25 0.51 -18.68 -5.54
C LYS A 25 0.28 -17.74 -4.37
N ARG A 26 0.59 -18.18 -3.15
CA ARG A 26 0.40 -17.34 -1.98
C ARG A 26 1.49 -16.27 -1.87
N PHE A 27 1.09 -15.08 -1.45
CA PHE A 27 1.98 -14.01 -1.04
C PHE A 27 2.66 -14.37 0.28
N THR A 28 3.98 -14.34 0.24
CA THR A 28 4.89 -14.74 1.33
C THR A 28 5.77 -13.60 1.79
N CYS A 29 6.02 -12.62 0.92
CA CYS A 29 6.85 -11.46 1.21
C CYS A 29 6.31 -10.21 0.53
N LEU A 30 6.77 -9.06 1.01
CA LEU A 30 6.33 -7.75 0.52
C LEU A 30 6.77 -7.47 -0.91
N ALA A 31 7.92 -8.02 -1.36
CA ALA A 31 8.38 -7.87 -2.75
C ALA A 31 7.36 -8.40 -3.77
N GLN A 32 6.68 -9.50 -3.46
CA GLN A 32 5.60 -10.03 -4.30
C GLN A 32 4.39 -9.09 -4.34
N ILE A 33 4.11 -8.38 -3.24
CA ILE A 33 3.05 -7.38 -3.17
C ILE A 33 3.45 -6.12 -3.95
N SER A 34 4.71 -5.67 -3.81
CA SER A 34 5.24 -4.52 -4.55
C SER A 34 5.22 -4.74 -6.06
N ALA A 35 5.46 -5.98 -6.52
CA ALA A 35 5.42 -6.32 -7.94
C ALA A 35 4.01 -6.17 -8.56
N ILE A 36 2.94 -6.43 -7.80
CA ILE A 36 1.55 -6.31 -8.27
C ILE A 36 0.94 -4.92 -8.02
N LEU A 37 1.62 -4.08 -7.25
CA LEU A 37 1.09 -2.78 -6.84
C LEU A 37 0.84 -1.82 -8.02
N PRO A 38 1.71 -1.74 -9.05
CA PRO A 38 1.44 -0.94 -10.24
C PRO A 38 0.17 -1.38 -10.97
N GLU A 39 -0.06 -2.69 -11.06
CA GLU A 39 -1.27 -3.26 -11.69
C GLU A 39 -2.53 -2.93 -10.90
N LEU A 40 -2.46 -2.96 -9.57
CA LEU A 40 -3.59 -2.54 -8.72
C LEU A 40 -3.83 -1.03 -8.86
N LEU A 41 -2.78 -0.22 -8.89
CA LEU A 41 -2.90 1.23 -9.00
C LEU A 41 -3.41 1.68 -10.38
N SER A 42 -3.05 0.98 -11.46
CA SER A 42 -3.52 1.29 -12.82
C SER A 42 -5.03 1.08 -12.99
N ARG A 43 -5.67 0.33 -12.08
CA ARG A 43 -7.13 0.15 -12.01
C ARG A 43 -7.82 1.26 -11.22
N THR A 44 -7.08 2.30 -10.83
CA THR A 44 -7.57 3.44 -10.05
C THR A 44 -7.20 4.75 -10.73
N GLU A 45 -7.83 5.84 -10.30
CA GLU A 45 -7.53 7.22 -10.72
C GLU A 45 -6.37 7.82 -9.88
N ALA A 46 -5.56 6.98 -9.22
CA ALA A 46 -4.41 7.41 -8.44
C ALA A 46 -3.36 8.07 -9.36
N GLY A 47 -2.96 9.30 -9.03
CA GLY A 47 -2.12 10.15 -9.87
C GLY A 47 -2.90 11.16 -10.71
N GLN A 48 -4.21 10.97 -10.92
CA GLN A 48 -5.09 11.92 -11.63
C GLN A 48 -5.87 12.81 -10.66
N HIS A 49 -6.18 12.29 -9.47
CA HIS A 49 -6.87 13.00 -8.40
C HIS A 49 -6.05 12.98 -7.12
N GLY A 50 -6.18 14.03 -6.31
CA GLY A 50 -5.54 14.09 -5.00
C GLY A 50 -5.96 12.89 -4.14
N VAL A 51 -4.97 12.16 -3.63
CA VAL A 51 -5.16 11.00 -2.76
C VAL A 51 -4.91 11.42 -1.32
N ARG A 52 -5.84 11.10 -0.43
CA ARG A 52 -5.72 11.36 1.02
C ARG A 52 -5.21 10.16 1.79
N LEU A 53 -5.56 8.96 1.32
CA LEU A 53 -5.19 7.72 1.99
C LEU A 53 -5.04 6.60 0.96
N VAL A 54 -3.97 5.82 1.13
CA VAL A 54 -3.77 4.55 0.46
C VAL A 54 -3.67 3.48 1.55
N GLY A 55 -4.52 2.47 1.46
CA GLY A 55 -4.52 1.32 2.35
C GLY A 55 -4.24 0.04 1.57
N LEU A 56 -3.46 -0.85 2.18
CA LEU A 56 -3.24 -2.21 1.68
C LEU A 56 -3.75 -3.19 2.73
N SER A 57 -4.51 -4.18 2.31
CA SER A 57 -4.92 -5.30 3.16
C SER A 57 -4.64 -6.62 2.46
N ALA A 58 -4.46 -7.67 3.28
CA ALA A 58 -4.23 -9.02 2.81
C ALA A 58 -5.29 -9.96 3.42
N SER A 59 -5.82 -10.88 2.62
CA SER A 59 -6.83 -11.85 3.05
C SER A 59 -6.52 -13.26 2.54
N GLY A 60 -7.28 -14.24 3.02
CA GLY A 60 -6.97 -15.66 2.81
C GLY A 60 -5.67 -16.09 3.50
N LEU A 61 -5.48 -15.63 4.74
CA LEU A 61 -4.28 -15.90 5.52
C LEU A 61 -4.23 -17.36 5.96
N MET A 62 -3.07 -18.00 5.77
CA MET A 62 -2.79 -19.36 6.24
C MET A 62 -1.53 -19.32 7.11
N LYS A 63 -1.60 -19.98 8.27
CA LYS A 63 -0.43 -20.19 9.14
C LYS A 63 0.51 -21.20 8.49
N LYS A 64 1.81 -20.99 8.64
CA LYS A 64 2.83 -21.95 8.20
C LYS A 64 2.91 -23.03 9.30
N GLY A 65 2.36 -24.23 9.03
CA GLY A 65 2.45 -25.41 9.92
C GLY A 65 1.40 -25.49 11.03
N ALA A 66 0.11 -25.35 10.73
CA ALA A 66 -0.93 -25.38 11.77
C ALA A 66 -1.11 -26.77 12.40
N SER A 67 -0.69 -26.94 13.65
CA SER A 67 -1.54 -27.60 14.64
C SER A 67 -2.45 -26.52 15.24
N GLU A 68 -3.69 -26.91 15.48
CA GLU A 68 -4.79 -26.00 15.82
C GLU A 68 -4.59 -25.27 17.16
N GLN A 69 -5.33 -24.18 17.30
CA GLN A 69 -5.60 -23.40 18.52
C GLN A 69 -4.69 -22.19 18.78
N LYS A 70 -5.29 -21.00 18.64
CA LYS A 70 -5.31 -19.96 19.67
C LYS A 70 -6.25 -18.82 19.25
N ASN A 71 -7.17 -18.50 20.15
CA ASN A 71 -8.07 -17.36 20.14
C ASN A 71 -7.28 -16.03 20.09
N GLN A 72 -7.78 -15.10 19.28
CA GLN A 72 -7.47 -13.66 19.27
C GLN A 72 -6.03 -13.28 18.83
N LEU A 73 -5.94 -12.32 17.89
CA LEU A 73 -4.70 -11.99 17.18
C LEU A 73 -3.84 -10.98 17.96
N GLU A 74 -2.68 -11.42 18.44
CA GLU A 74 -1.53 -10.55 18.67
C GLU A 74 -0.85 -10.24 17.32
N PHE A 75 -0.65 -8.96 17.02
CA PHE A 75 0.08 -8.53 15.83
C PHE A 75 1.59 -8.45 16.15
N GLU A 76 2.33 -9.51 15.87
CA GLU A 76 3.79 -9.42 15.82
C GLU A 76 4.23 -8.60 14.59
N LYS A 77 4.87 -7.46 14.86
CA LYS A 77 5.51 -6.60 13.86
C LYS A 77 6.79 -7.26 13.36
N ASN A 78 6.66 -8.24 12.50
CA ASN A 78 7.82 -8.82 11.82
C ASN A 78 8.34 -7.83 10.77
N ASN A 79 9.56 -7.37 11.04
CA ASN A 79 10.31 -6.35 10.31
C ASN A 79 10.49 -6.74 8.83
N CYS A 80 9.69 -6.14 7.96
CA CYS A 80 9.98 -6.05 6.53
C CYS A 80 9.57 -4.64 6.13
N GLN A 81 10.56 -3.75 6.00
CA GLN A 81 10.31 -2.32 5.82
C GLN A 81 9.37 -2.09 4.63
N PRO A 82 8.30 -1.31 4.80
CA PRO A 82 7.50 -0.89 3.68
C PRO A 82 8.36 0.08 2.86
N THR A 83 8.76 -0.27 1.65
CA THR A 83 9.29 0.75 0.75
C THR A 83 8.14 1.62 0.28
N ILE A 84 7.77 2.60 1.11
CA ILE A 84 6.99 3.80 0.77
C ILE A 84 7.50 4.37 -0.56
N LEU A 85 8.80 4.21 -0.83
CA LEU A 85 9.45 4.56 -2.09
C LEU A 85 8.79 3.97 -3.34
N ALA A 86 8.22 2.77 -3.31
CA ALA A 86 7.52 2.19 -4.46
C ALA A 86 6.20 2.92 -4.75
N LEU A 87 5.46 3.25 -3.69
CA LEU A 87 4.24 4.07 -3.79
C LEU A 87 4.59 5.50 -4.23
N LEU A 88 5.59 6.11 -3.62
CA LEU A 88 6.06 7.46 -3.98
C LEU A 88 6.53 7.52 -5.43
N LYS A 89 7.30 6.53 -5.91
CA LYS A 89 7.74 6.49 -7.31
C LYS A 89 6.56 6.41 -8.29
N TYR A 90 5.51 5.64 -7.98
CA TYR A 90 4.31 5.59 -8.80
C TYR A 90 3.62 6.97 -8.85
N PHE A 91 3.42 7.61 -7.70
CA PHE A 91 2.78 8.93 -7.64
C PHE A 91 3.63 10.01 -8.34
N LEU A 92 4.94 10.05 -8.11
CA LEU A 92 5.86 10.98 -8.77
C LEU A 92 5.95 10.77 -10.28
N SER A 93 5.79 9.54 -10.76
CA SER A 93 5.80 9.23 -12.20
C SER A 93 4.51 9.61 -12.92
N HIS A 94 3.40 9.77 -12.19
CA HIS A 94 2.09 10.12 -12.75
C HIS A 94 1.63 11.54 -12.39
N GLU A 95 2.37 12.27 -11.55
CA GLU A 95 2.14 13.68 -11.27
C GLU A 95 2.48 14.52 -12.51
N ASN A 96 1.46 14.73 -13.34
CA ASN A 96 1.52 15.71 -14.41
C ASN A 96 1.71 17.10 -13.78
N LYS A 97 2.87 17.70 -14.05
CA LYS A 97 3.29 19.08 -13.75
C LYS A 97 2.11 20.03 -13.44
N LYS A 98 1.65 20.08 -12.20
CA LYS A 98 0.87 21.20 -11.62
C LYS A 98 0.73 20.99 -10.12
N THR A 99 1.72 21.55 -9.42
CA THR A 99 1.63 22.08 -8.07
C THR A 99 1.35 21.09 -6.95
N LEU A 100 2.43 20.53 -6.40
CA LEU A 100 2.56 20.38 -4.96
C LEU A 100 3.64 21.34 -4.49
N ALA A 101 3.20 22.49 -3.96
CA ALA A 101 4.04 23.28 -3.08
C ALA A 101 4.33 22.40 -1.86
N LEU A 102 5.55 21.83 -1.82
CA LEU A 102 6.11 21.27 -0.60
C LEU A 102 6.32 22.44 0.37
N ASP A 103 5.33 22.70 1.22
CA ASP A 103 5.53 23.49 2.44
C ASP A 103 6.35 22.62 3.41
N ILE A 104 7.64 22.49 3.12
CA ILE A 104 8.60 22.11 4.14
C ILE A 104 8.83 23.38 4.96
N LYS A 105 8.09 23.50 6.06
CA LYS A 105 8.45 24.40 7.15
C LYS A 105 9.95 24.26 7.45
N LYS A 106 10.74 25.26 7.08
CA LYS A 106 12.07 25.50 7.67
C LYS A 106 11.90 25.58 9.20
N PRO A 107 12.90 25.08 9.95
CA PRO A 107 13.86 26.05 10.46
C PRO A 107 15.30 25.63 10.13
N LEU A 108 15.96 26.52 9.40
CA LEU A 108 17.41 26.66 9.45
C LEU A 108 17.69 27.37 10.78
N THR A 109 18.38 26.71 11.70
CA THR A 109 19.12 27.41 12.76
C THR A 109 20.55 26.94 12.67
N LEU A 110 21.38 27.80 12.06
CA LEU A 110 22.83 27.77 12.06
C LEU A 110 23.32 28.24 13.43
N LEU A 111 24.08 27.40 14.12
CA LEU A 111 25.31 27.76 14.84
C LEU A 111 26.10 26.49 15.13
#